data_AF-A0A3M1SEN4-F1
#
_entry.id   AF-A0A3M1SEN4-F1
#
_cell.length_a   1.000
_cell.length_b   1.000
_cell.length_c   1.000
_cell.angle_alpha   90.00
_cell.angle_beta   90.00
_cell.angle_gamma   90.00
#
_symmetry.space_group_name_H-M   'P 1'
#
loop_
_entity.id
_entity.type
_entity.pdbx_description
1 polymer ?
#
loop_
_entity_poly.entity_id
_entity_poly.type
_entity_poly.pdbx_seq_one_letter_code
_entity_poly.pdbx_strand_id
1 'polypeptide(L)'
;MSKRSYDMKLRYGVIAGLVLMLFSMYPQLKLWYAQGADWKGHYAYNDIDEVAYAAYLKALIDGRSRLNDPYTGRDKILQEKNEESLFSIQFLAPYSIAIPARLMGISAASAMWLSGAALAFLIGLVLFVFFHLIARDSIFAMMGALLTICTGALTAGEGAIGELLGFGFPYPYFPGFRRYVPIVALFAFFATLTMVWMMLTSESIKKRVFFCILASIGFSVCLFSYFYIWTTALAWFISLAIIFPLFRPSMWKQDFQAVSALLFACSLPIIPYTIMLSHRSQTLDQVQLLVFTRELDLLRIPELICFFMLGVIILLAIAKCINIRDRLVLFTISLLMVPPITFNQQLITGRVLQPIHYQVFIGNYVASLCMALLLWILVSTLKKGRNLKSLWIVLCILLVLWGLIECHYTVRPLDEANVWRDEAVPVGKRLAELAEAEGNDKIVFAPDLIQGDDMPTLTSQPVLWARHQHIFPGVSWEESKQRYYQHLYFSGIDRDGLIYLMENGDFVSIIALFGWGKHTDRLNPKYEPLTYGEIYQEADRFDEYIKSFRPSSSPGTVLSYIVVPADWDMDFSNIDRWYHRSEPEIHGRYLLYKLNLKEEICTCRD
;
A
#
# COMPACT_ATOMS: atom_id res chain seq x y z
N MET A 1 46.58 2.11 16.59
CA MET A 1 45.68 1.16 15.89
C MET A 1 45.84 1.38 14.39
N SER A 2 46.32 0.37 13.65
CA SER A 2 46.53 0.47 12.21
C SER A 2 45.23 0.77 11.48
N LYS A 3 45.25 1.72 10.54
CA LYS A 3 44.21 1.92 9.51
C LYS A 3 44.09 0.66 8.65
N ARG A 4 43.44 -0.40 9.14
CA ARG A 4 42.82 -1.37 8.24
C ARG A 4 41.65 -0.63 7.60
N SER A 5 41.84 -0.23 6.34
CA SER A 5 40.72 0.14 5.49
C SER A 5 39.77 -1.06 5.47
N TYR A 6 38.64 -0.94 6.18
CA TYR A 6 37.61 -1.97 6.14
C TYR A 6 36.92 -1.85 4.79
N ASP A 7 37.29 -2.72 3.87
CA ASP A 7 36.77 -2.70 2.52
C ASP A 7 35.37 -3.33 2.49
N MET A 8 34.39 -2.53 2.09
CA MET A 8 32.99 -2.95 1.97
C MET A 8 32.85 -3.84 0.74
N LYS A 9 32.62 -5.14 0.95
CA LYS A 9 32.42 -6.09 -0.16
C LYS A 9 31.02 -5.95 -0.76
N LEU A 10 30.86 -4.98 -1.66
CA LEU A 10 29.58 -4.61 -2.29
C LEU A 10 28.83 -5.78 -2.92
N ARG A 11 29.54 -6.82 -3.39
CA ARG A 11 28.94 -8.04 -3.94
C ARG A 11 27.88 -8.68 -3.05
N TYR A 12 28.02 -8.61 -1.72
CA TYR A 12 27.03 -9.17 -0.81
C TYR A 12 25.76 -8.30 -0.71
N GLY A 13 25.91 -6.97 -0.85
CA GLY A 13 24.77 -6.08 -1.02
C GLY A 13 24.03 -6.34 -2.34
N VAL A 14 24.77 -6.54 -3.43
CA VAL A 14 24.19 -6.92 -4.73
C VAL A 14 23.42 -8.24 -4.63
N ILE A 15 23.97 -9.25 -3.95
CA ILE A 15 23.26 -10.52 -3.72
C ILE A 15 21.96 -10.30 -2.94
N ALA A 16 21.99 -9.56 -1.82
CA ALA A 16 20.76 -9.24 -1.07
C ALA A 16 19.74 -8.52 -1.96
N GLY A 17 20.17 -7.50 -2.71
CA GLY A 17 19.32 -6.77 -3.64
C GLY A 17 18.69 -7.67 -4.70
N LEU A 18 19.48 -8.56 -5.33
CA LEU A 18 18.97 -9.48 -6.35
C LEU A 18 17.95 -10.46 -5.78
N VAL A 19 18.17 -10.99 -4.58
CA VAL A 19 17.20 -11.87 -3.92
C VAL A 19 15.88 -11.15 -3.68
N LEU A 20 15.90 -9.94 -3.11
CA LEU A 20 14.68 -9.18 -2.85
C LEU A 20 13.99 -8.72 -4.14
N MET A 21 14.75 -8.41 -5.19
CA MET A 21 14.21 -8.15 -6.53
C MET A 21 13.44 -9.35 -7.06
N LEU A 22 13.99 -10.56 -6.96
CA LEU A 22 13.31 -11.79 -7.39
C LEU A 22 12.03 -12.04 -6.58
N PHE A 23 12.03 -11.75 -5.27
CA PHE A 23 10.83 -11.86 -4.44
C PHE A 23 9.74 -10.87 -4.85
N SER A 24 10.11 -9.62 -5.12
CA SER A 24 9.18 -8.60 -5.64
C SER A 24 8.60 -8.97 -7.01
N MET A 25 9.41 -9.63 -7.86
CA MET A 25 8.99 -10.12 -9.18
C MET A 25 8.24 -11.45 -9.16
N TYR A 26 8.24 -12.19 -8.05
CA TYR A 26 7.65 -13.53 -7.96
C TYR A 26 6.22 -13.62 -8.51
N PRO A 27 5.31 -12.67 -8.21
CA PRO A 27 3.94 -12.71 -8.73
C PRO A 27 3.88 -12.57 -10.25
N GLN A 28 4.73 -11.70 -10.81
CA GLN A 28 4.83 -11.52 -12.25
C GLN A 28 5.42 -12.76 -12.93
N LEU A 29 6.45 -13.36 -12.34
CA LEU A 29 7.04 -14.60 -12.84
C LEU A 29 6.00 -15.73 -12.88
N LYS A 30 5.11 -15.79 -11.87
CA LYS A 30 4.05 -16.78 -11.79
C LYS A 30 2.95 -16.53 -12.82
N LEU A 31 2.54 -15.28 -13.06
CA LEU A 31 1.62 -14.95 -14.14
C LEU A 31 2.21 -15.29 -15.52
N TRP A 32 3.48 -14.94 -15.78
CA TRP A 32 4.16 -15.34 -17.01
C TRP A 32 4.24 -16.86 -17.18
N TYR A 33 4.45 -17.59 -16.09
CA TYR A 33 4.42 -19.05 -16.12
C TYR A 33 3.01 -19.59 -16.43
N ALA A 34 1.97 -19.03 -15.82
CA ALA A 34 0.58 -19.46 -16.01
C ALA A 34 0.06 -19.17 -17.42
N GLN A 35 0.36 -17.98 -17.95
CA GLN A 35 -0.09 -17.54 -19.28
C GLN A 35 0.84 -18.00 -20.41
N GLY A 36 2.13 -18.20 -20.14
CA GLY A 36 3.11 -18.61 -21.16
C GLY A 36 3.13 -17.67 -22.37
N ALA A 37 2.95 -18.24 -23.56
CA ALA A 37 2.88 -17.48 -24.81
C ALA A 37 1.58 -16.66 -24.97
N ASP A 38 0.56 -16.95 -24.18
CA ASP A 38 -0.74 -16.27 -24.23
C ASP A 38 -0.80 -14.99 -23.41
N TRP A 39 0.27 -14.63 -22.69
CA TRP A 39 0.34 -13.41 -21.88
C TRP A 39 0.02 -12.16 -22.72
N LYS A 40 -0.98 -11.39 -22.30
CA LYS A 40 -1.52 -10.25 -23.06
C LYS A 40 -0.89 -8.91 -22.71
N GLY A 41 -0.05 -8.88 -21.68
CA GLY A 41 0.74 -7.71 -21.30
C GLY A 41 0.33 -7.06 -19.97
N HIS A 42 -0.54 -7.69 -19.18
CA HIS A 42 -0.89 -7.22 -17.85
C HIS A 42 0.20 -7.56 -16.82
N TYR A 43 0.16 -6.87 -15.69
CA TYR A 43 0.98 -7.21 -14.53
C TYR A 43 0.18 -7.99 -13.48
N ALA A 44 0.87 -8.83 -12.70
CA ALA A 44 0.28 -9.60 -11.63
C ALA A 44 0.16 -8.76 -10.36
N TYR A 45 -1.05 -8.46 -9.91
CA TYR A 45 -1.33 -7.76 -8.67
C TYR A 45 -0.79 -8.54 -7.47
N ASN A 46 -0.20 -7.79 -6.53
CA ASN A 46 0.27 -8.37 -5.28
C ASN A 46 -0.70 -8.13 -4.14
N ASP A 47 -1.60 -7.16 -4.25
CA ASP A 47 -2.59 -6.77 -3.25
C ASP A 47 -3.84 -6.23 -3.98
N ILE A 48 -5.00 -6.26 -3.33
CA ILE A 48 -6.26 -5.82 -3.93
C ILE A 48 -6.33 -4.31 -4.16
N ASP A 49 -5.66 -3.51 -3.31
CA ASP A 49 -5.64 -2.05 -3.47
C ASP A 49 -4.70 -1.60 -4.60
N GLU A 50 -3.83 -2.49 -5.11
CA GLU A 50 -2.92 -2.16 -6.21
C GLU A 50 -3.66 -1.79 -7.52
N VAL A 51 -4.96 -2.08 -7.63
CA VAL A 51 -5.79 -1.73 -8.79
C VAL A 51 -6.04 -0.23 -8.88
N ALA A 52 -6.51 0.38 -7.79
CA ALA A 52 -6.63 1.84 -7.68
C ALA A 52 -5.30 2.55 -7.96
N TYR A 53 -4.23 1.88 -7.55
CA TYR A 53 -2.88 2.35 -7.67
C TYR A 53 -2.43 2.41 -9.14
N ALA A 54 -2.62 1.31 -9.88
CA ALA A 54 -2.35 1.29 -11.31
C ALA A 54 -3.26 2.24 -12.10
N ALA A 55 -4.53 2.37 -11.73
CA ALA A 55 -5.46 3.28 -12.38
C ALA A 55 -4.97 4.74 -12.30
N TYR A 56 -4.60 5.19 -11.09
CA TYR A 56 -4.06 6.53 -10.90
C TYR A 56 -2.70 6.71 -11.60
N LEU A 57 -1.82 5.69 -11.56
CA LEU A 57 -0.53 5.73 -12.27
C LEU A 57 -0.72 5.85 -13.79
N LYS A 58 -1.64 5.07 -14.37
CA LYS A 58 -2.00 5.11 -15.79
C LYS A 58 -2.49 6.50 -16.19
N ALA A 59 -3.40 7.08 -15.40
CA ALA A 59 -3.88 8.43 -15.64
C ALA A 59 -2.74 9.47 -15.69
N LEU A 60 -1.76 9.38 -14.79
CA LEU A 60 -0.59 10.27 -14.82
C LEU A 60 0.32 10.03 -16.04
N ILE A 61 0.50 8.77 -16.46
CA ILE A 61 1.26 8.41 -17.67
C ILE A 61 0.58 8.98 -18.92
N ASP A 62 -0.75 8.95 -18.96
CA ASP A 62 -1.56 9.55 -20.04
C ASP A 62 -1.53 11.08 -20.02
N GLY A 63 -0.94 11.68 -19.00
CA GLY A 63 -0.77 13.13 -18.87
C GLY A 63 -1.93 13.84 -18.17
N ARG A 64 -2.82 13.10 -17.49
CA ARG A 64 -3.81 13.69 -16.59
C ARG A 64 -3.10 14.35 -15.41
N SER A 65 -3.75 15.34 -14.80
CA SER A 65 -3.15 16.10 -13.70
C SER A 65 -3.07 15.26 -12.42
N ARG A 66 -2.35 15.75 -11.40
CA ARG A 66 -2.33 15.14 -10.06
C ARG A 66 -3.73 15.05 -9.44
N LEU A 67 -4.61 16.01 -9.75
CA LEU A 67 -6.00 16.02 -9.32
C LEU A 67 -6.84 15.32 -10.39
N ASN A 68 -6.77 14.00 -10.41
CA ASN A 68 -7.55 13.15 -11.32
C ASN A 68 -8.36 12.10 -10.57
N ASP A 69 -9.43 11.65 -11.21
CA ASP A 69 -10.23 10.49 -10.83
C ASP A 69 -10.31 9.53 -12.02
N PRO A 70 -9.53 8.43 -12.01
CA PRO A 70 -9.47 7.51 -13.13
C PRO A 70 -10.77 6.74 -13.33
N TYR A 71 -11.60 6.58 -12.29
CA TYR A 71 -12.84 5.81 -12.36
C TYR A 71 -14.00 6.59 -12.94
N THR A 72 -14.04 7.91 -12.74
CA THR A 72 -15.20 8.76 -13.11
C THR A 72 -14.92 9.74 -14.22
N GLY A 73 -13.64 10.03 -14.53
CA GLY A 73 -13.25 11.01 -15.54
C GLY A 73 -13.52 12.46 -15.13
N ARG A 74 -13.90 12.74 -13.87
CA ARG A 74 -14.34 14.06 -13.39
C ARG A 74 -13.21 15.02 -12.99
N ASP A 75 -12.06 14.93 -13.65
CA ASP A 75 -10.83 15.68 -13.30
C ASP A 75 -11.04 17.20 -13.24
N LYS A 76 -11.84 17.74 -14.17
CA LYS A 76 -12.11 19.17 -14.25
C LYS A 76 -12.79 19.69 -12.98
N ILE A 77 -13.77 18.95 -12.47
CA ILE A 77 -14.50 19.30 -11.24
C ILE A 77 -13.54 19.31 -10.05
N LEU A 78 -12.64 18.32 -9.97
CA LEU A 78 -11.66 18.22 -8.90
C LEU A 78 -10.68 19.39 -8.91
N GLN A 79 -10.23 19.79 -10.10
CA GLN A 79 -9.31 20.91 -10.27
C GLN A 79 -9.98 22.25 -9.92
N GLU A 80 -11.24 22.45 -10.33
CA GLU A 80 -12.01 23.66 -10.00
C GLU A 80 -12.27 23.78 -8.49
N LYS A 81 -12.54 22.66 -7.81
CA LYS A 81 -12.76 22.62 -6.36
C LYS A 81 -11.46 22.55 -5.54
N ASN A 82 -10.32 22.29 -6.20
CA ASN A 82 -9.05 21.97 -5.56
C ASN A 82 -9.21 20.86 -4.51
N GLU A 83 -9.95 19.80 -4.85
CA GLU A 83 -10.29 18.71 -3.91
C GLU A 83 -9.25 17.59 -3.98
N GLU A 84 -8.69 17.23 -2.83
CA GLU A 84 -7.55 16.32 -2.70
C GLU A 84 -7.99 14.89 -2.32
N SER A 85 -7.41 13.89 -2.98
CA SER A 85 -7.47 12.47 -2.58
C SER A 85 -6.19 12.06 -1.85
N LEU A 86 -6.15 10.84 -1.29
CA LEU A 86 -4.90 10.30 -0.75
C LEU A 86 -3.80 10.23 -1.80
N PHE A 87 -4.15 9.88 -3.04
CA PHE A 87 -3.21 9.73 -4.14
C PHE A 87 -2.62 11.06 -4.59
N SER A 88 -3.44 12.10 -4.59
CA SER A 88 -2.98 13.44 -4.95
C SER A 88 -2.14 14.06 -3.82
N ILE A 89 -2.44 13.77 -2.54
CA ILE A 89 -1.59 14.17 -1.41
C ILE A 89 -0.26 13.39 -1.43
N GLN A 90 -0.31 12.08 -1.67
CA GLN A 90 0.84 11.17 -1.70
C GLN A 90 1.44 11.04 -3.10
N PHE A 91 1.57 12.16 -3.80
CA PHE A 91 1.89 12.17 -5.24
C PHE A 91 3.31 11.73 -5.58
N LEU A 92 4.27 11.80 -4.64
CA LEU A 92 5.67 11.63 -5.01
C LEU A 92 5.98 10.19 -5.45
N ALA A 93 5.39 9.20 -4.79
CA ALA A 93 5.54 7.80 -5.16
C ALA A 93 5.05 7.52 -6.60
N PRO A 94 3.79 7.83 -6.97
CA PRO A 94 3.33 7.60 -8.33
C PRO A 94 4.06 8.47 -9.37
N TYR A 95 4.40 9.74 -9.07
CA TYR A 95 5.16 10.57 -10.03
C TYR A 95 6.59 10.08 -10.28
N SER A 96 7.24 9.48 -9.28
CA SER A 96 8.57 8.89 -9.44
C SER A 96 8.59 7.73 -10.44
N ILE A 97 7.43 7.15 -10.73
CA ILE A 97 7.24 6.04 -11.68
C ILE A 97 6.62 6.56 -12.98
N ALA A 98 5.59 7.41 -12.90
CA ALA A 98 4.84 7.92 -14.06
C ALA A 98 5.71 8.72 -15.02
N ILE A 99 6.58 9.61 -14.50
CA ILE A 99 7.41 10.48 -15.34
C ILE A 99 8.38 9.64 -16.21
N PRO A 100 9.24 8.76 -15.63
CA PRO A 100 10.06 7.87 -16.44
C PRO A 100 9.23 7.00 -17.38
N ALA A 101 8.09 6.49 -16.91
CA ALA A 101 7.25 5.60 -17.72
C ALA A 101 6.73 6.29 -18.99
N ARG A 102 6.22 7.51 -18.84
CA ARG A 102 5.76 8.35 -19.96
C ARG A 102 6.90 8.71 -20.91
N LEU A 103 8.07 9.07 -20.38
CA LEU A 103 9.23 9.43 -21.21
C LEU A 103 9.75 8.24 -22.03
N MET A 104 9.61 7.02 -21.52
CA MET A 104 10.07 5.78 -22.17
C MET A 104 8.98 5.08 -22.99
N GLY A 105 7.74 5.58 -22.98
CA GLY A 105 6.61 4.94 -23.66
C GLY A 105 6.26 3.55 -23.10
N ILE A 106 6.52 3.30 -21.81
CA ILE A 106 6.18 2.03 -21.17
C ILE A 106 4.78 2.10 -20.54
N SER A 107 4.03 1.00 -20.60
CA SER A 107 2.69 0.92 -20.02
C SER A 107 2.72 1.01 -18.50
N ALA A 108 1.59 1.41 -17.89
CA ALA A 108 1.42 1.40 -16.43
C ALA A 108 1.69 0.01 -15.85
N ALA A 109 1.19 -1.06 -16.50
CA ALA A 109 1.46 -2.43 -16.12
C ALA A 109 2.97 -2.75 -16.06
N SER A 110 3.72 -2.37 -17.09
CA SER A 110 5.17 -2.56 -17.13
C SER A 110 5.89 -1.76 -16.04
N ALA A 111 5.48 -0.50 -15.87
CA ALA A 111 6.05 0.40 -14.89
C ALA A 111 5.84 -0.12 -13.44
N MET A 112 4.69 -0.72 -13.14
CA MET A 112 4.40 -1.29 -11.83
C MET A 112 5.41 -2.38 -11.43
N TRP A 113 5.57 -3.44 -12.23
CA TRP A 113 6.47 -4.54 -11.83
C TRP A 113 7.95 -4.17 -11.97
N LEU A 114 8.34 -3.35 -12.95
CA LEU A 114 9.73 -2.88 -13.10
C LEU A 114 10.17 -2.00 -11.93
N SER A 115 9.33 -1.03 -11.53
CA SER A 115 9.64 -0.16 -10.39
C SER A 115 9.68 -0.94 -9.08
N GLY A 116 8.78 -1.90 -8.89
CA GLY A 116 8.80 -2.81 -7.74
C GLY A 116 10.09 -3.62 -7.66
N ALA A 117 10.57 -4.15 -8.78
CA ALA A 117 11.84 -4.89 -8.86
C ALA A 117 13.05 -4.00 -8.51
N ALA A 118 13.12 -2.82 -9.15
CA ALA A 118 14.20 -1.86 -8.93
C ALA A 118 14.26 -1.36 -7.48
N LEU A 119 13.12 -1.02 -6.89
CA LEU A 119 13.07 -0.52 -5.51
C LEU A 119 13.38 -1.62 -4.49
N ALA A 120 12.94 -2.87 -4.71
CA ALA A 120 13.32 -3.99 -3.85
C ALA A 120 14.84 -4.22 -3.85
N PHE A 121 15.49 -4.13 -5.02
CA PHE A 121 16.94 -4.19 -5.14
C PHE A 121 17.63 -3.05 -4.35
N LEU A 122 17.14 -1.81 -4.52
CA LEU A 122 17.67 -0.63 -3.85
C LEU A 122 17.48 -0.67 -2.32
N ILE A 123 16.36 -1.20 -1.83
CA ILE A 123 16.12 -1.45 -0.40
C ILE A 123 17.18 -2.42 0.15
N GLY A 124 17.43 -3.54 -0.55
CA GLY A 124 18.48 -4.49 -0.17
C GLY A 124 19.86 -3.84 -0.07
N LEU A 125 20.21 -2.97 -1.03
CA LEU A 125 21.46 -2.23 -1.02
C LEU A 125 21.55 -1.22 0.13
N VAL A 126 20.51 -0.42 0.36
CA VAL A 126 20.49 0.58 1.43
C VAL A 126 20.58 -0.07 2.80
N LEU A 127 19.83 -1.14 3.04
CA LEU A 127 19.92 -1.91 4.29
C LEU A 127 21.30 -2.55 4.46
N PHE A 128 21.87 -3.11 3.40
CA PHE A 128 23.24 -3.63 3.43
C PHE A 128 24.25 -2.53 3.83
N VAL A 129 24.16 -1.34 3.23
CA VAL A 129 25.04 -0.21 3.58
C VAL A 129 24.82 0.18 5.03
N PHE A 130 23.57 0.32 5.49
CA PHE A 130 23.23 0.63 6.87
C PHE A 130 23.86 -0.34 7.86
N PHE A 131 23.63 -1.64 7.71
CA PHE A 131 24.19 -2.65 8.61
C PHE A 131 25.72 -2.75 8.48
N HIS A 132 26.29 -2.53 7.30
CA HIS A 132 27.76 -2.53 7.14
C HIS A 132 28.41 -1.34 7.86
N LEU A 133 27.78 -0.16 7.85
CA LEU A 133 28.26 1.01 8.58
C LEU A 133 28.29 0.78 10.10
N ILE A 134 27.37 -0.04 10.61
CA ILE A 134 27.28 -0.42 12.03
C ILE A 134 28.26 -1.55 12.35
N ALA A 135 28.16 -2.67 11.64
CA ALA A 135 28.82 -3.92 12.00
C ALA A 135 30.23 -4.07 11.43
N ARG A 136 30.56 -3.33 10.36
CA ARG A 136 31.80 -3.49 9.59
C ARG A 136 32.05 -4.93 9.11
N ASP A 137 30.99 -5.70 8.95
CA ASP A 137 30.99 -7.08 8.46
C ASP A 137 29.99 -7.18 7.31
N SER A 138 30.47 -7.43 6.09
CA SER A 138 29.61 -7.45 4.90
C SER A 138 28.66 -8.65 4.85
N ILE A 139 28.97 -9.77 5.51
CA ILE A 139 28.09 -10.95 5.49
C ILE A 139 27.00 -10.79 6.52
N PHE A 140 27.34 -10.26 7.71
CA PHE A 140 26.34 -9.81 8.66
C PHE A 140 25.42 -8.74 8.05
N ALA A 141 25.97 -7.79 7.29
CA ALA A 141 25.18 -6.74 6.66
C ALA A 141 24.18 -7.29 5.63
N MET A 142 24.58 -8.29 4.84
CA MET A 142 23.68 -9.03 3.94
C MET A 142 22.60 -9.76 4.74
N MET A 143 22.98 -10.44 5.82
CA MET A 143 22.04 -11.12 6.72
C MET A 143 21.02 -10.15 7.32
N GLY A 144 21.47 -9.01 7.84
CA GLY A 144 20.58 -7.99 8.40
C GLY A 144 19.60 -7.43 7.36
N ALA A 145 20.06 -7.18 6.12
CA ALA A 145 19.18 -6.73 5.04
C ALA A 145 18.10 -7.77 4.70
N LEU A 146 18.50 -9.05 4.57
CA LEU A 146 17.57 -10.15 4.33
C LEU A 146 16.62 -10.36 5.52
N LEU A 147 17.11 -10.30 6.75
CA LEU A 147 16.31 -10.48 7.97
C LEU A 147 15.19 -9.43 8.01
N THR A 148 15.54 -8.15 7.87
CA THR A 148 14.58 -7.05 7.92
C THR A 148 13.40 -7.26 6.99
N ILE A 149 13.66 -7.65 5.73
CA ILE A 149 12.60 -7.76 4.72
C ILE A 149 11.93 -9.13 4.73
N CYS A 150 12.70 -10.22 4.74
CA CYS A 150 12.17 -11.58 4.59
C CYS A 150 11.30 -12.00 5.78
N THR A 151 11.51 -11.45 6.98
CA THR A 151 10.68 -11.77 8.15
C THR A 151 9.58 -10.74 8.41
N GLY A 152 9.37 -9.75 7.55
CA GLY A 152 8.37 -8.70 7.77
C GLY A 152 6.95 -9.23 7.91
N ALA A 153 6.52 -10.18 7.07
CA ALA A 153 5.19 -10.78 7.19
C ALA A 153 5.05 -11.61 8.48
N LEU A 154 6.08 -12.38 8.83
CA LEU A 154 6.16 -13.12 10.10
C LEU A 154 6.07 -12.19 11.32
N THR A 155 6.81 -11.08 11.34
CA THR A 155 6.76 -10.12 12.46
C THR A 155 5.50 -9.27 12.50
N ALA A 156 4.74 -9.22 11.39
CA ALA A 156 3.38 -8.68 11.40
C ALA A 156 2.37 -9.66 12.02
N GLY A 157 2.68 -10.95 12.07
CA GLY A 157 1.73 -12.00 12.46
C GLY A 157 0.70 -12.35 11.37
N GLU A 158 0.93 -11.90 10.14
CA GLU A 158 -0.03 -11.99 9.01
C GLU A 158 0.55 -12.77 7.81
N GLY A 159 1.73 -13.38 7.98
CA GLY A 159 2.41 -14.16 6.93
C GLY A 159 1.98 -15.63 6.84
N ALA A 160 2.72 -16.40 6.04
CA ALA A 160 2.47 -17.81 5.73
C ALA A 160 2.40 -18.75 6.94
N ILE A 161 2.98 -18.35 8.08
CA ILE A 161 3.10 -19.20 9.27
C ILE A 161 1.73 -19.65 9.81
N GLY A 162 0.70 -18.82 9.72
CA GLY A 162 -0.64 -19.14 10.22
C GLY A 162 -1.29 -20.29 9.46
N GLU A 163 -1.15 -20.29 8.14
CA GLU A 163 -1.66 -21.37 7.27
C GLU A 163 -0.82 -22.63 7.41
N LEU A 164 0.52 -22.51 7.44
CA LEU A 164 1.41 -23.64 7.63
C LEU A 164 1.16 -24.41 8.93
N LEU A 165 0.69 -23.70 9.97
CA LEU A 165 0.37 -24.27 11.28
C LEU A 165 -1.13 -24.52 11.48
N GLY A 166 -1.96 -24.22 10.47
CA GLY A 166 -3.40 -24.53 10.47
C GLY A 166 -4.26 -23.67 11.40
N PHE A 167 -3.82 -22.49 11.81
CA PHE A 167 -4.58 -21.59 12.69
C PHE A 167 -4.98 -20.25 12.06
N GLY A 168 -4.68 -20.04 10.77
CA GLY A 168 -5.08 -18.83 10.06
C GLY A 168 -4.77 -18.91 8.57
N PHE A 169 -5.07 -17.83 7.84
CA PHE A 169 -4.72 -17.66 6.44
C PHE A 169 -3.74 -16.49 6.31
N PRO A 170 -2.75 -16.56 5.39
CA PRO A 170 -1.88 -15.43 5.11
C PRO A 170 -2.73 -14.29 4.56
N TYR A 171 -2.38 -13.08 4.97
CA TYR A 171 -2.88 -11.91 4.27
C TYR A 171 -2.33 -11.95 2.83
N PRO A 172 -3.14 -11.70 1.78
CA PRO A 172 -2.78 -12.03 0.41
C PRO A 172 -1.80 -11.03 -0.23
N TYR A 173 -0.66 -10.73 0.43
CA TYR A 173 0.46 -10.00 -0.16
C TYR A 173 1.74 -10.08 0.70
N PHE A 174 2.91 -9.87 0.08
CA PHE A 174 4.16 -9.59 0.78
C PHE A 174 4.26 -8.08 1.08
N PRO A 175 4.07 -7.59 2.32
CA PRO A 175 3.75 -6.17 2.58
C PRO A 175 4.77 -5.15 2.08
N GLY A 176 6.05 -5.50 2.13
CA GLY A 176 7.14 -4.62 1.77
C GLY A 176 7.32 -4.47 0.26
N PHE A 177 6.71 -5.36 -0.52
CA PHE A 177 6.79 -5.38 -1.98
C PHE A 177 5.51 -4.93 -2.68
N ARG A 178 4.51 -4.45 -1.93
CA ARG A 178 3.36 -3.77 -2.55
C ARG A 178 3.84 -2.51 -3.29
N ARG A 179 3.48 -2.45 -4.57
CA ARG A 179 4.10 -1.58 -5.57
C ARG A 179 3.65 -0.14 -5.42
N TYR A 180 4.65 0.73 -5.59
CA TYR A 180 4.71 2.16 -5.26
C TYR A 180 4.34 2.53 -3.80
N VAL A 181 3.29 1.96 -3.20
CA VAL A 181 2.94 2.10 -1.77
C VAL A 181 2.89 0.71 -1.13
N PRO A 182 3.73 0.41 -0.12
CA PRO A 182 4.63 1.32 0.57
C PRO A 182 6.07 1.33 0.02
N ILE A 183 6.41 0.57 -1.01
CA ILE A 183 7.82 0.27 -1.35
C ILE A 183 8.70 1.52 -1.60
N VAL A 184 8.17 2.59 -2.21
CA VAL A 184 8.90 3.86 -2.38
C VAL A 184 9.19 4.52 -1.03
N ALA A 185 8.18 4.60 -0.18
CA ALA A 185 8.29 5.16 1.16
C ALA A 185 9.21 4.31 2.06
N LEU A 186 9.17 2.98 1.95
CA LEU A 186 10.08 2.07 2.66
C LEU A 186 11.53 2.29 2.28
N PHE A 187 11.81 2.41 0.98
CA PHE A 187 13.15 2.77 0.50
C PHE A 187 13.63 4.08 1.12
N ALA A 188 12.79 5.13 1.07
CA ALA A 188 13.11 6.43 1.66
C ALA A 188 13.30 6.36 3.17
N PHE A 189 12.51 5.56 3.89
CA PHE A 189 12.62 5.36 5.32
C PHE A 189 13.98 4.73 5.68
N PHE A 190 14.37 3.62 5.05
CA PHE A 190 15.66 2.97 5.31
C PHE A 190 16.85 3.83 4.89
N ALA A 191 16.72 4.60 3.80
CA ALA A 191 17.73 5.58 3.42
C ALA A 191 17.88 6.66 4.51
N THR A 192 16.76 7.13 5.05
CA THR A 192 16.72 8.08 6.17
C THR A 192 17.40 7.52 7.42
N LEU A 193 17.15 6.25 7.78
CA LEU A 193 17.86 5.59 8.89
C LEU A 193 19.38 5.65 8.71
N THR A 194 19.84 5.37 7.48
CA THR A 194 21.26 5.40 7.12
C THR A 194 21.84 6.81 7.24
N MET A 195 21.13 7.83 6.74
CA MET A 195 21.58 9.22 6.82
C MET A 195 21.63 9.72 8.26
N VAL A 196 20.62 9.41 9.08
CA VAL A 196 20.62 9.78 10.50
C VAL A 196 21.72 9.07 11.27
N TRP A 197 21.98 7.79 11.00
CA TRP A 197 23.13 7.11 11.61
C TRP A 197 24.46 7.80 11.25
N MET A 198 24.65 8.17 9.99
CA MET A 198 25.82 8.90 9.52
C MET A 198 25.92 10.30 10.14
N MET A 199 24.79 10.99 10.31
CA MET A 199 24.72 12.28 11.01
C MET A 199 25.17 12.15 12.47
N LEU A 200 24.64 11.16 13.21
CA LEU A 200 24.93 10.97 14.63
C LEU A 200 26.37 10.50 14.88
N THR A 201 26.94 9.76 13.95
CA THR A 201 28.30 9.19 14.09
C THR A 201 29.41 10.09 13.53
N SER A 202 29.09 11.06 12.68
CA SER A 202 30.08 11.98 12.12
C SER A 202 30.69 12.90 13.17
N GLU A 203 32.01 13.10 13.10
CA GLU A 203 32.75 14.10 13.89
C GLU A 203 32.77 15.47 13.22
N SER A 204 32.68 15.53 11.89
CA SER A 204 32.69 16.78 11.13
C SER A 204 31.30 17.40 11.08
N ILE A 205 31.20 18.67 11.49
CA ILE A 205 29.96 19.45 11.42
C ILE A 205 29.43 19.57 9.97
N LYS A 206 30.31 19.77 8.98
CA LYS A 206 29.91 19.84 7.56
C LYS A 206 29.22 18.56 7.11
N LYS A 207 29.78 17.41 7.48
CA LYS A 207 29.18 16.10 7.19
C LYS A 207 27.87 15.89 7.95
N ARG A 208 27.78 16.33 9.22
CA ARG A 208 26.52 16.28 10.00
C ARG A 208 25.41 17.06 9.31
N VAL A 209 25.69 18.29 8.90
CA VAL A 209 24.73 19.15 8.19
C VAL A 209 24.31 18.50 6.87
N PHE A 210 25.26 17.99 6.09
CA PHE A 210 24.96 17.29 4.84
C PHE A 210 24.02 16.09 5.05
N PHE A 211 24.30 15.21 6.02
CA PHE A 211 23.44 14.08 6.31
C PHE A 211 22.10 14.46 6.94
N CYS A 212 22.03 15.56 7.68
CA CYS A 212 20.77 16.13 8.16
C CYS A 212 19.87 16.57 6.98
N ILE A 213 20.44 17.26 5.99
CA ILE A 213 19.72 17.66 4.78
C ILE A 213 19.23 16.42 4.02
N LEU A 214 20.08 15.42 3.82
CA LEU A 214 19.68 14.18 3.13
C LEU A 214 18.60 13.41 3.90
N ALA A 215 18.68 13.34 5.23
CA ALA A 215 17.65 12.73 6.07
C ALA A 215 16.32 13.50 5.97
N SER A 216 16.36 14.83 5.94
CA SER A 216 15.17 15.66 5.74
C SER A 216 14.55 15.46 4.36
N ILE A 217 15.34 15.29 3.30
CA ILE A 217 14.84 14.96 1.97
C ILE A 217 14.18 13.57 2.00
N GLY A 218 14.84 12.58 2.60
CA GLY A 218 14.26 11.24 2.77
C GLY A 218 12.94 11.24 3.55
N PHE A 219 12.84 12.08 4.59
CA PHE A 219 11.59 12.30 5.31
C PHE A 219 10.51 12.95 4.42
N SER A 220 10.85 13.99 3.66
CA SER A 220 9.92 14.59 2.69
C SER A 220 9.40 13.55 1.68
N VAL A 221 10.27 12.64 1.24
CA VAL A 221 9.86 11.55 0.35
C VAL A 221 8.85 10.65 1.05
N CYS A 222 9.10 10.25 2.30
CA CYS A 222 8.13 9.48 3.09
C CYS A 222 6.79 10.23 3.22
N LEU A 223 6.84 11.52 3.54
CA LEU A 223 5.68 12.38 3.79
C LEU A 223 4.73 12.43 2.59
N PHE A 224 5.27 12.63 1.39
CA PHE A 224 4.50 12.69 0.14
C PHE A 224 4.39 11.33 -0.57
N SER A 225 4.71 10.23 0.09
CA SER A 225 4.58 8.87 -0.48
C SER A 225 3.62 7.99 0.29
N TYR A 226 3.68 7.98 1.63
CA TYR A 226 2.77 7.14 2.40
C TYR A 226 2.60 7.60 3.85
N PHE A 227 1.33 7.79 4.25
CA PHE A 227 0.95 8.32 5.56
C PHE A 227 1.61 7.60 6.74
N TYR A 228 1.48 6.27 6.77
CA TYR A 228 1.89 5.45 7.91
C TYR A 228 3.41 5.38 8.08
N ILE A 229 4.18 5.59 7.01
CA ILE A 229 5.64 5.56 7.08
C ILE A 229 6.22 6.88 7.58
N TRP A 230 5.70 8.02 7.14
CA TRP A 230 6.24 9.30 7.62
C TRP A 230 5.89 9.56 9.09
N THR A 231 4.69 9.15 9.53
CA THR A 231 4.30 9.21 10.94
C THR A 231 5.15 8.29 11.80
N THR A 232 5.53 7.11 11.29
CA THR A 232 6.52 6.24 11.93
C THR A 232 7.90 6.91 12.02
N ALA A 233 8.36 7.57 10.95
CA ALA A 233 9.62 8.32 10.96
C ALA A 233 9.59 9.48 11.97
N LEU A 234 8.47 10.19 12.07
CA LEU A 234 8.28 11.26 13.06
C LEU A 234 8.31 10.71 14.49
N ALA A 235 7.58 9.63 14.79
CA ALA A 235 7.60 8.97 16.09
C ALA A 235 9.01 8.52 16.48
N TRP A 236 9.78 8.02 15.52
CA TRP A 236 11.17 7.68 15.71
C TRP A 236 12.07 8.90 15.99
N PHE A 237 11.92 10.00 15.25
CA PHE A 237 12.68 11.23 15.51
C PHE A 237 12.40 11.81 16.88
N ILE A 238 11.14 11.78 17.33
CA ILE A 238 10.75 12.17 18.70
C ILE A 238 11.43 11.25 19.72
N SER A 239 11.41 9.94 19.48
CA SER A 239 12.09 8.96 20.33
C SER A 239 13.60 9.23 20.43
N LEU A 240 14.26 9.53 19.31
CA LEU A 240 15.67 9.94 19.29
C LEU A 240 15.91 11.21 20.11
N ALA A 241 15.06 12.23 19.94
CA ALA A 241 15.16 13.53 20.61
C ALA A 241 15.02 13.41 22.13
N ILE A 242 14.28 12.42 22.61
CA ILE A 242 14.09 12.15 24.03
C ILE A 242 15.20 11.26 24.58
N ILE A 243 15.46 10.10 23.93
CA ILE A 243 16.37 9.08 24.46
C ILE A 243 17.83 9.57 24.48
N PHE A 244 18.31 10.24 23.44
CA PHE A 244 19.72 10.64 23.37
C PHE A 244 20.12 11.60 24.50
N PRO A 245 19.39 12.72 24.74
CA PRO A 245 19.71 13.62 25.85
C PRO A 245 19.58 12.97 27.23
N LEU A 246 18.58 12.12 27.44
CA LEU A 246 18.36 11.43 28.72
C LEU A 246 19.54 10.54 29.13
N PHE A 247 20.10 9.78 28.19
CA PHE A 247 21.16 8.81 28.49
C PHE A 247 22.58 9.34 28.23
N ARG A 248 22.75 10.47 27.53
CA ARG A 248 24.07 11.09 27.25
C ARG A 248 24.12 12.57 27.68
N PRO A 249 23.91 12.88 28.98
CA PRO A 249 23.83 14.25 29.46
C PRO A 249 25.14 15.04 29.27
N SER A 250 26.30 14.41 29.17
CA SER A 250 27.57 15.13 28.92
C SER A 250 27.72 15.64 27.48
N MET A 251 27.04 15.00 26.52
CA MET A 251 27.07 15.35 25.09
C MET A 251 25.76 16.00 24.63
N TRP A 252 24.90 16.38 25.58
CA TRP A 252 23.52 16.80 25.31
C TRP A 252 23.46 17.93 24.30
N LYS A 253 24.31 18.97 24.43
CA LYS A 253 24.29 20.11 23.49
C LYS A 253 24.50 19.65 22.05
N GLN A 254 25.49 18.80 21.81
CA GLN A 254 25.84 18.39 20.44
C GLN A 254 24.80 17.45 19.83
N ASP A 255 24.35 16.45 20.60
CA ASP A 255 23.39 15.46 20.12
C ASP A 255 21.98 16.05 20.02
N PHE A 256 21.55 16.85 21.00
CA PHE A 256 20.27 17.57 20.97
C PHE A 256 20.22 18.61 19.84
N GLN A 257 21.27 19.40 19.62
CA GLN A 257 21.30 20.34 18.49
C GLN A 257 21.15 19.62 17.14
N ALA A 258 21.82 18.48 16.95
CA ALA A 258 21.72 17.72 15.72
C ALA A 258 20.29 17.17 15.49
N VAL A 259 19.67 16.59 16.52
CA VAL A 259 18.30 16.05 16.42
C VAL A 259 17.27 17.17 16.30
N SER A 260 17.43 18.27 17.02
CA SER A 260 16.55 19.45 16.90
C SER A 260 16.65 20.11 15.51
N ALA A 261 17.86 20.18 14.94
CA ALA A 261 18.04 20.65 13.56
C ALA A 261 17.34 19.73 12.55
N LEU A 262 17.39 18.41 12.76
CA LEU A 262 16.68 17.45 11.93
C LEU A 262 15.15 17.63 12.05
N LEU A 263 14.61 17.73 13.26
CA LEU A 263 13.18 17.99 13.49
C LEU A 263 12.72 19.29 12.84
N PHE A 264 13.51 20.35 12.95
CA PHE A 264 13.22 21.62 12.28
C PHE A 264 13.25 21.50 10.75
N ALA A 265 14.25 20.83 10.18
CA ALA A 265 14.30 20.62 8.73
C ALA A 265 13.11 19.79 8.23
N CYS A 266 12.72 18.76 8.99
CA CYS A 266 11.59 17.89 8.67
C CYS A 266 10.22 18.56 8.87
N SER A 267 10.11 19.65 9.64
CA SER A 267 8.83 20.36 9.80
C SER A 267 8.48 21.26 8.61
N LEU A 268 9.47 21.72 7.83
CA LEU A 268 9.24 22.52 6.63
C LEU A 268 8.31 21.84 5.60
N PRO A 269 8.54 20.58 5.16
CA PRO A 269 7.66 19.91 4.21
C PRO A 269 6.28 19.56 4.77
N ILE A 270 6.09 19.56 6.11
CA ILE A 270 4.78 19.34 6.75
C ILE A 270 3.82 20.49 6.44
N ILE A 271 4.32 21.71 6.21
CA ILE A 271 3.50 22.88 5.90
C ILE A 271 2.68 22.65 4.61
N PRO A 272 3.29 22.43 3.43
CA PRO A 272 2.52 22.16 2.21
C PRO A 272 1.68 20.89 2.32
N TYR A 273 2.16 19.84 2.99
CA TYR A 273 1.36 18.64 3.24
C TYR A 273 0.07 18.93 4.01
N THR A 274 0.14 19.76 5.05
CA THR A 274 -1.02 20.13 5.87
C THR A 274 -2.01 20.99 5.08
N ILE A 275 -1.50 21.87 4.21
CA ILE A 275 -2.34 22.63 3.28
C ILE A 275 -3.13 21.68 2.38
N MET A 276 -2.48 20.69 1.75
CA MET A 276 -3.16 19.70 0.92
C MET A 276 -4.19 18.89 1.73
N LEU A 277 -3.82 18.46 2.94
CA LEU A 277 -4.73 17.72 3.83
C LEU A 277 -5.96 18.54 4.25
N SER A 278 -5.85 19.88 4.28
CA SER A 278 -6.99 20.77 4.55
C SER A 278 -8.02 20.82 3.42
N HIS A 279 -7.61 20.42 2.21
CA HIS A 279 -8.44 20.34 1.01
C HIS A 279 -8.90 18.90 0.69
N ARG A 280 -8.71 17.95 1.62
CA ARG A 280 -9.07 16.56 1.40
C ARG A 280 -10.58 16.36 1.25
N SER A 281 -10.95 15.37 0.44
CA SER A 281 -12.34 15.00 0.19
C SER A 281 -13.06 14.49 1.44
N GLN A 282 -14.38 14.65 1.48
CA GLN A 282 -15.21 14.10 2.58
C GLN A 282 -15.23 12.56 2.57
N THR A 283 -15.18 11.95 1.38
CA THR A 283 -15.09 10.49 1.23
C THR A 283 -13.84 9.93 1.92
N LEU A 284 -12.76 10.71 1.99
CA LEU A 284 -11.55 10.29 2.68
C LEU A 284 -11.75 10.06 4.17
N ASP A 285 -12.51 10.92 4.84
CA ASP A 285 -12.75 10.79 6.28
C ASP A 285 -13.53 9.50 6.60
N GLN A 286 -14.40 9.05 5.69
CA GLN A 286 -15.11 7.77 5.78
C GLN A 286 -14.19 6.57 5.55
N VAL A 287 -13.28 6.65 4.58
CA VAL A 287 -12.34 5.57 4.24
C VAL A 287 -11.27 5.37 5.31
N GLN A 288 -10.83 6.45 5.97
CA GLN A 288 -9.82 6.39 7.02
C GLN A 288 -10.35 5.82 8.36
N LEU A 289 -11.66 5.69 8.51
CA LEU A 289 -12.31 5.09 9.70
C LEU A 289 -11.76 5.65 11.02
N LEU A 290 -11.62 6.97 11.11
CA LEU A 290 -11.13 7.63 12.31
C LEU A 290 -12.12 7.46 13.46
N VAL A 291 -11.70 6.72 14.49
CA VAL A 291 -12.57 6.43 15.64
C VAL A 291 -12.03 7.04 16.91
N PHE A 292 -12.92 7.73 17.64
CA PHE A 292 -12.59 8.31 18.94
C PHE A 292 -12.47 7.22 20.01
N THR A 293 -11.26 7.06 20.55
CA THR A 293 -10.97 6.23 21.71
C THR A 293 -9.62 6.64 22.32
N ARG A 294 -9.41 6.29 23.60
CA ARG A 294 -8.12 6.39 24.30
C ARG A 294 -7.68 5.04 24.89
N GLU A 295 -8.34 3.96 24.48
CA GLU A 295 -7.97 2.61 24.89
C GLU A 295 -6.59 2.26 24.31
N LEU A 296 -5.80 1.54 25.09
CA LEU A 296 -4.48 1.08 24.69
C LEU A 296 -4.59 -0.19 23.83
N ASP A 297 -3.76 -0.28 22.82
CA ASP A 297 -3.53 -1.50 22.04
C ASP A 297 -2.07 -1.89 22.25
N LEU A 298 -1.84 -2.89 23.12
CA LEU A 298 -0.51 -3.33 23.58
C LEU A 298 -0.13 -4.74 23.12
N LEU A 299 -1.01 -5.39 22.35
CA LEU A 299 -0.93 -6.82 22.05
C LEU A 299 -0.63 -7.10 20.57
N ARG A 300 -0.32 -6.06 19.79
CA ARG A 300 0.09 -6.22 18.40
C ARG A 300 1.44 -6.93 18.33
N ILE A 301 1.57 -7.88 17.39
CA ILE A 301 2.78 -8.71 17.27
C ILE A 301 4.08 -7.89 17.16
N PRO A 302 4.18 -6.83 16.32
CA PRO A 302 5.40 -6.01 16.28
C PRO A 302 5.73 -5.35 17.61
N GLU A 303 4.72 -4.97 18.39
CA GLU A 303 4.89 -4.34 19.69
C GLU A 303 5.39 -5.33 20.74
N LEU A 304 4.81 -6.52 20.80
CA LEU A 304 5.26 -7.60 21.67
C LEU A 304 6.72 -7.98 21.39
N ILE A 305 7.12 -8.05 20.12
CA ILE A 305 8.51 -8.30 19.72
C ILE A 305 9.42 -7.16 20.21
N CYS A 306 9.00 -5.90 20.06
CA CYS A 306 9.75 -4.76 20.55
C CYS A 306 9.89 -4.73 22.08
N PHE A 307 8.84 -5.03 22.83
CA PHE A 307 8.90 -5.13 24.29
C PHE A 307 9.85 -6.24 24.75
N PHE A 308 9.79 -7.41 24.12
CA PHE A 308 10.73 -8.49 24.40
C PHE A 308 12.19 -8.05 24.18
N MET A 309 12.48 -7.45 23.02
CA MET A 309 13.83 -6.95 22.71
C MET A 309 14.30 -5.85 23.66
N LEU A 310 13.41 -4.95 24.07
CA LEU A 310 13.71 -3.92 25.06
C LEU A 310 14.06 -4.57 26.42
N GLY A 311 13.29 -5.59 26.83
CA GLY A 311 13.59 -6.39 28.02
C GLY A 311 14.99 -7.03 27.96
N VAL A 312 15.38 -7.59 26.82
CA VAL A 312 16.73 -8.14 26.62
C VAL A 312 17.81 -7.06 26.76
N ILE A 313 17.63 -5.89 26.15
CA ILE A 313 18.59 -4.77 26.28
C ILE A 313 18.71 -4.33 27.74
N ILE A 314 17.60 -4.20 28.47
CA ILE A 314 17.59 -3.84 29.88
C ILE A 314 18.36 -4.87 30.71
N LEU A 315 18.11 -6.17 30.48
CA LEU A 315 18.81 -7.25 31.18
C LEU A 315 20.32 -7.23 30.90
N LEU A 316 20.74 -7.02 29.64
CA LEU A 316 22.16 -6.88 29.28
C LEU A 316 22.81 -5.66 29.94
N ALA A 317 22.09 -4.55 30.05
CA ALA A 317 22.59 -3.34 30.70
C ALA A 317 22.73 -3.53 32.22
N ILE A 318 21.75 -4.16 32.88
CA ILE A 318 21.80 -4.53 34.31
C ILE A 318 22.96 -5.49 34.58
N ALA A 319 23.12 -6.50 33.71
CA ALA A 319 24.24 -7.45 33.77
C ALA A 319 25.60 -6.82 33.41
N LYS A 320 25.64 -5.52 33.07
CA LYS A 320 26.83 -4.77 32.64
C LYS A 320 27.53 -5.38 31.42
N CYS A 321 26.80 -6.14 30.62
CA CYS A 321 27.29 -6.70 29.37
C CYS A 321 27.38 -5.61 28.29
N ILE A 322 26.48 -4.63 28.31
CA ILE A 322 26.48 -3.50 27.37
C ILE A 322 26.52 -2.16 28.11
N ASN A 323 27.02 -1.13 27.42
CA ASN A 323 26.91 0.25 27.88
C ASN A 323 25.64 0.87 27.29
N ILE A 324 24.65 1.17 28.14
CA ILE A 324 23.39 1.82 27.73
C ILE A 324 23.62 3.17 27.04
N ARG A 325 24.75 3.85 27.31
CA ARG A 325 25.11 5.14 26.71
C ARG A 325 25.73 5.02 25.31
N ASP A 326 25.95 3.80 24.82
CA ASP A 326 26.44 3.58 23.47
C ASP A 326 25.41 4.08 22.44
N ARG A 327 25.89 4.78 21.41
CA ARG A 327 25.05 5.32 20.33
C ARG A 327 24.25 4.23 19.64
N LEU A 328 24.83 3.05 19.41
CA LEU A 328 24.13 1.95 18.77
C LEU A 328 22.96 1.45 19.63
N VAL A 329 23.18 1.32 20.93
CA VAL A 329 22.16 0.86 21.87
C VAL A 329 21.02 1.88 21.93
N LEU A 330 21.33 3.17 22.07
CA LEU A 330 20.32 4.23 22.10
C LEU A 330 19.55 4.37 20.78
N PHE A 331 20.24 4.23 19.64
CA PHE A 331 19.59 4.20 18.33
C PHE A 331 18.62 3.02 18.22
N THR A 332 19.03 1.84 18.69
CA THR A 332 18.17 0.65 18.70
C THR A 332 16.97 0.84 19.62
N ILE A 333 17.16 1.33 20.85
CA ILE A 333 16.05 1.64 21.78
C ILE A 333 15.10 2.66 21.16
N SER A 334 15.60 3.68 20.47
CA SER A 334 14.72 4.68 19.83
C SER A 334 13.81 4.08 18.76
N LEU A 335 14.26 3.05 18.04
CA LEU A 335 13.44 2.34 17.07
C LEU A 335 12.47 1.35 17.76
N LEU A 336 12.90 0.71 18.85
CA LEU A 336 12.04 -0.18 19.65
C LEU A 336 10.83 0.54 20.25
N MET A 337 10.96 1.84 20.54
CA MET A 337 9.83 2.65 21.04
C MET A 337 8.79 2.98 19.96
N VAL A 338 9.11 2.78 18.68
CA VAL A 338 8.25 3.25 17.59
C VAL A 338 6.92 2.50 17.53
N PRO A 339 6.86 1.14 17.49
CA PRO A 339 5.57 0.46 17.45
C PRO A 339 4.66 0.80 18.64
N PRO A 340 5.14 0.81 19.91
CA PRO A 340 4.32 1.27 21.04
C PRO A 340 3.75 2.67 20.85
N ILE A 341 4.52 3.61 20.30
CA ILE A 341 4.06 4.99 20.05
C ILE A 341 3.02 5.02 18.93
N THR A 342 3.27 4.36 17.79
CA THR A 342 2.38 4.45 16.63
C THR A 342 1.07 3.71 16.83
N PHE A 343 1.08 2.55 17.52
CA PHE A 343 -0.15 1.83 17.85
C PHE A 343 -0.99 2.49 18.95
N ASN A 344 -0.35 3.33 19.78
CA ASN A 344 -1.00 4.03 20.89
C ASN A 344 -1.09 5.55 20.67
N GLN A 345 -1.00 6.01 19.42
CA GLN A 345 -1.04 7.45 19.09
C GLN A 345 -2.35 8.14 19.50
N GLN A 346 -3.45 7.38 19.63
CA GLN A 346 -4.75 7.83 20.12
C GLN A 346 -4.71 8.39 21.55
N LEU A 347 -3.71 8.03 22.37
CA LEU A 347 -3.53 8.65 23.68
C LEU A 347 -3.32 10.17 23.58
N ILE A 348 -2.67 10.61 22.50
CA ILE A 348 -2.37 12.01 22.22
C ILE A 348 -3.43 12.61 21.30
N THR A 349 -3.78 11.92 20.21
CA THR A 349 -4.66 12.45 19.17
C THR A 349 -6.16 12.29 19.50
N GLY A 350 -6.51 11.42 20.44
CA GLY A 350 -7.89 11.06 20.78
C GLY A 350 -8.60 10.21 19.74
N ARG A 351 -7.93 9.81 18.65
CA ARG A 351 -8.49 9.03 17.56
C ARG A 351 -7.55 7.90 17.17
N VAL A 352 -8.07 6.72 16.90
CA VAL A 352 -7.31 5.61 16.29
C VAL A 352 -7.29 5.77 14.79
N LEU A 353 -6.12 5.59 14.19
CA LEU A 353 -5.89 5.61 12.76
C LEU A 353 -5.40 4.23 12.31
N GLN A 354 -6.31 3.45 11.73
CA GLN A 354 -6.14 2.12 11.12
C GLN A 354 -4.86 1.36 11.53
N PRO A 355 -4.80 0.80 12.76
CA PRO A 355 -3.60 0.16 13.32
C PRO A 355 -2.99 -0.91 12.43
N ILE A 356 -3.82 -1.64 11.67
CA ILE A 356 -3.36 -2.68 10.74
C ILE A 356 -2.30 -2.17 9.76
N HIS A 357 -2.39 -0.91 9.31
CA HIS A 357 -1.41 -0.35 8.38
C HIS A 357 -0.03 -0.16 9.03
N TYR A 358 0.02 0.25 10.29
CA TYR A 358 1.28 0.25 11.04
C TYR A 358 1.80 -1.18 11.25
N GLN A 359 0.91 -2.15 11.53
CA GLN A 359 1.29 -3.54 11.75
C GLN A 359 1.94 -4.17 10.52
N VAL A 360 1.31 -4.04 9.35
CA VAL A 360 1.73 -4.79 8.16
C VAL A 360 2.73 -4.04 7.28
N PHE A 361 2.70 -2.71 7.23
CA PHE A 361 3.51 -1.96 6.26
C PHE A 361 4.79 -1.34 6.81
N ILE A 362 4.96 -1.21 8.13
CA ILE A 362 6.18 -0.58 8.67
C ILE A 362 6.62 -1.06 10.05
N GLY A 363 5.71 -1.23 11.01
CA GLY A 363 6.02 -1.64 12.37
C GLY A 363 6.71 -3.00 12.44
N ASN A 364 6.24 -3.95 11.64
CA ASN A 364 6.87 -5.24 11.40
C ASN A 364 8.33 -5.13 10.88
N TYR A 365 8.58 -4.24 9.92
CA TYR A 365 9.91 -4.01 9.36
C TYR A 365 10.84 -3.31 10.35
N VAL A 366 10.33 -2.36 11.13
CA VAL A 366 11.08 -1.72 12.22
C VAL A 366 11.44 -2.74 13.29
N ALA A 367 10.52 -3.62 13.67
CA ALA A 367 10.77 -4.71 14.62
C ALA A 367 11.84 -5.69 14.07
N SER A 368 11.72 -6.13 12.83
CA SER A 368 12.71 -7.02 12.19
C SER A 368 14.09 -6.37 12.07
N LEU A 369 14.15 -5.08 11.74
CA LEU A 369 15.40 -4.31 11.72
C LEU A 369 16.02 -4.22 13.12
N CYS A 370 15.23 -3.99 14.16
CA CYS A 370 15.70 -3.97 15.54
C CYS A 370 16.22 -5.35 15.98
N MET A 371 15.62 -6.43 15.50
CA MET A 371 16.11 -7.79 15.76
C MET A 371 17.51 -7.98 15.17
N ALA A 372 17.77 -7.52 13.94
CA ALA A 372 19.12 -7.54 13.38
C ALA A 372 20.10 -6.71 14.22
N LEU A 373 19.72 -5.49 14.63
CA LEU A 373 20.56 -4.64 15.48
C LEU A 373 20.88 -5.28 16.83
N LEU A 374 19.87 -5.88 17.48
CA LEU A 374 20.04 -6.59 18.76
C LEU A 374 20.94 -7.81 18.61
N LEU A 375 20.80 -8.59 17.53
CA LEU A 375 21.70 -9.70 17.23
C LEU A 375 23.15 -9.22 17.11
N TRP A 376 23.39 -8.07 16.46
CA TRP A 376 24.73 -7.49 16.41
C TRP A 376 25.23 -7.04 17.79
N ILE A 377 24.39 -6.40 18.61
CA ILE A 377 24.74 -5.98 19.97
C ILE A 377 25.14 -7.19 20.82
N LEU A 378 24.33 -8.26 20.79
CA LEU A 378 24.62 -9.52 21.49
C LEU A 378 25.93 -10.14 21.03
N VAL A 379 26.14 -10.24 19.72
CA VAL A 379 27.38 -10.79 19.16
C VAL A 379 28.57 -9.95 19.55
N SER A 380 28.52 -8.63 19.35
CA SER A 380 29.66 -7.75 19.63
C SER A 380 30.04 -7.78 21.11
N THR A 381 29.08 -8.02 21.99
CA THR A 381 29.29 -8.20 23.43
C THR A 381 29.90 -9.56 23.79
N LEU A 382 29.43 -10.64 23.15
CA LEU A 382 29.82 -12.02 23.49
C LEU A 382 31.02 -12.55 22.69
N LYS A 383 31.43 -11.85 21.62
CA LYS A 383 32.45 -12.31 20.68
C LYS A 383 33.85 -12.26 21.29
N LYS A 384 34.26 -13.37 21.91
CA LYS A 384 35.64 -13.68 22.31
C LYS A 384 36.52 -14.10 21.11
N GLY A 385 36.55 -13.30 20.03
CA GLY A 385 37.39 -13.57 18.85
C GLY A 385 36.90 -14.66 17.88
N ARG A 386 35.68 -15.20 18.06
CA ARG A 386 35.11 -16.22 17.17
C ARG A 386 34.71 -15.65 15.80
N ASN A 387 34.99 -16.39 14.74
CA ASN A 387 34.51 -16.09 13.38
C ASN A 387 33.09 -16.66 13.21
N LEU A 388 32.09 -15.79 13.02
CA LEU A 388 30.68 -16.17 12.85
C LEU A 388 30.21 -16.18 11.39
N LYS A 389 31.15 -16.09 10.44
CA LYS A 389 30.82 -16.04 9.02
C LYS A 389 29.91 -17.19 8.57
N SER A 390 30.19 -18.42 8.98
CA SER A 390 29.39 -19.58 8.58
C SER A 390 27.97 -19.50 9.14
N LEU A 391 27.79 -19.03 10.38
CA LEU A 391 26.48 -18.81 10.98
C LEU A 391 25.68 -17.77 10.17
N TRP A 392 26.31 -16.65 9.78
CA TRP A 392 25.63 -15.64 8.96
C TRP A 392 25.22 -16.16 7.59
N ILE A 393 26.05 -16.99 6.96
CA ILE A 393 25.70 -17.62 5.67
C ILE A 393 24.51 -18.57 5.84
N VAL A 394 24.51 -19.43 6.86
CA VAL A 394 23.39 -20.33 7.14
C VAL A 394 22.11 -19.54 7.39
N LEU A 395 22.16 -18.48 8.20
CA LEU A 395 21.00 -17.62 8.44
C LEU A 395 20.53 -16.93 7.16
N CYS A 396 21.43 -16.45 6.30
CA CYS A 396 21.02 -15.91 4.99
C CYS A 396 20.25 -16.94 4.18
N ILE A 397 20.73 -18.19 4.10
CA ILE A 397 20.05 -19.25 3.36
C ILE A 397 18.66 -19.50 3.94
N LEU A 398 18.52 -19.62 5.27
CA LEU A 398 17.23 -19.81 5.92
C LEU A 398 16.27 -18.65 5.66
N LEU A 399 16.76 -17.41 5.64
CA LEU A 399 15.96 -16.23 5.34
C LEU A 399 15.51 -16.17 3.88
N VAL A 400 16.36 -16.58 2.94
CA VAL A 400 15.96 -16.72 1.53
C VAL A 400 14.89 -17.80 1.37
N LEU A 401 15.05 -18.95 2.01
CA LEU A 401 14.06 -20.02 1.99
C LEU A 401 12.72 -19.57 2.59
N TRP A 402 12.77 -18.87 3.73
CA TRP A 402 11.56 -18.30 4.34
C TRP A 402 10.90 -17.25 3.45
N GLY A 403 11.67 -16.34 2.85
CA GLY A 403 11.15 -15.34 1.93
C GLY A 403 10.45 -15.95 0.70
N LEU A 404 10.97 -17.06 0.17
CA LEU A 404 10.31 -17.82 -0.92
C LEU A 404 8.98 -18.43 -0.46
N ILE A 405 8.93 -19.00 0.75
CA ILE A 405 7.70 -19.54 1.34
C ILE A 405 6.66 -18.41 1.47
N GLU A 406 7.05 -17.28 2.06
CA GLU A 406 6.18 -16.12 2.21
C GLU A 406 5.65 -15.62 0.86
N CYS A 407 6.51 -15.45 -0.14
CA CYS A 407 6.09 -15.08 -1.49
C CYS A 407 5.06 -16.05 -2.09
N HIS A 408 5.28 -17.36 -1.94
CA HIS A 408 4.37 -18.35 -2.50
C HIS A 408 2.96 -18.28 -1.89
N TYR A 409 2.90 -18.31 -0.56
CA TYR A 409 1.63 -18.38 0.18
C TYR A 409 0.84 -17.08 0.12
N THR A 410 1.52 -15.93 0.15
CA THR A 410 0.85 -14.63 0.13
C THR A 410 0.31 -14.26 -1.25
N VAL A 411 0.89 -14.79 -2.34
CA VAL A 411 0.52 -14.40 -3.72
C VAL A 411 -0.53 -15.33 -4.32
N ARG A 412 -0.53 -16.61 -3.92
CA ARG A 412 -1.46 -17.63 -4.44
C ARG A 412 -2.94 -17.21 -4.45
N PRO A 413 -3.48 -16.51 -3.43
CA PRO A 413 -4.89 -16.10 -3.44
C PRO A 413 -5.28 -15.18 -4.61
N LEU A 414 -4.32 -14.55 -5.30
CA LEU A 414 -4.57 -13.65 -6.43
C LEU A 414 -4.25 -14.28 -7.80
N ASP A 415 -3.83 -15.54 -7.87
CA ASP A 415 -3.39 -16.16 -9.13
C ASP A 415 -4.48 -16.14 -10.20
N GLU A 416 -5.68 -16.62 -9.87
CA GLU A 416 -6.81 -16.71 -10.80
C GLU A 416 -7.27 -15.33 -11.24
N ALA A 417 -7.40 -14.39 -10.29
CA ALA A 417 -7.75 -13.01 -10.60
C ALA A 417 -6.71 -12.33 -11.52
N ASN A 418 -5.42 -12.63 -11.35
CA ASN A 418 -4.36 -12.10 -12.21
C ASN A 418 -4.42 -12.68 -13.64
N VAL A 419 -4.80 -13.95 -13.79
CA VAL A 419 -5.07 -14.56 -15.10
C VAL A 419 -6.25 -13.86 -15.77
N TRP A 420 -7.37 -13.68 -15.07
CA TRP A 420 -8.56 -13.02 -15.63
C TRP A 420 -8.30 -11.57 -16.05
N ARG A 421 -7.54 -10.80 -15.25
CA ARG A 421 -7.15 -9.44 -15.62
C ARG A 421 -6.24 -9.39 -16.85
N ASP A 422 -5.32 -10.35 -17.01
CA ASP A 422 -4.52 -10.45 -18.23
C ASP A 422 -5.39 -10.79 -19.46
N GLU A 423 -6.34 -11.70 -19.31
CA GLU A 423 -7.31 -12.04 -20.35
C GLU A 423 -8.24 -10.87 -20.74
N ALA A 424 -8.40 -9.88 -19.85
CA ALA A 424 -9.20 -8.67 -20.11
C ALA A 424 -8.45 -7.59 -20.90
N VAL A 425 -7.12 -7.70 -21.08
CA VAL A 425 -6.33 -6.70 -21.82
C VAL A 425 -6.83 -6.44 -23.25
N PRO A 426 -7.22 -7.44 -24.07
CA PRO A 426 -7.72 -7.19 -25.41
C PRO A 426 -8.96 -6.29 -25.44
N VAL A 427 -9.95 -6.54 -24.57
CA VAL A 427 -11.15 -5.70 -24.51
C VAL A 427 -10.85 -4.31 -23.95
N GLY A 428 -9.94 -4.20 -22.98
CA GLY A 428 -9.48 -2.90 -22.48
C GLY A 428 -8.78 -2.06 -23.54
N LYS A 429 -7.94 -2.69 -24.40
CA LYS A 429 -7.33 -2.02 -25.57
C LYS A 429 -8.38 -1.53 -26.56
N ARG A 430 -9.37 -2.37 -26.86
CA ARG A 430 -10.48 -1.99 -27.74
C ARG A 430 -11.24 -0.78 -27.19
N LEU A 431 -11.54 -0.78 -25.89
CA LEU A 431 -12.16 0.37 -25.23
C LEU A 431 -11.28 1.62 -25.33
N ALA A 432 -9.97 1.51 -25.14
CA ALA A 432 -9.05 2.64 -25.31
C ALA A 432 -9.10 3.23 -26.74
N GLU A 433 -9.15 2.39 -27.77
CA GLU A 433 -9.34 2.83 -29.17
C GLU A 433 -10.68 3.57 -29.36
N LEU A 434 -11.76 3.04 -28.78
CA LEU A 434 -13.08 3.66 -28.83
C LEU A 434 -13.11 4.99 -28.07
N ALA A 435 -12.36 5.11 -26.98
CA ALA A 435 -12.25 6.33 -26.19
C ALA A 435 -11.55 7.45 -26.98
N GLU A 436 -10.53 7.10 -27.77
CA GLU A 436 -9.86 8.03 -28.69
C GLU A 436 -10.78 8.47 -29.85
N ALA A 437 -11.58 7.54 -30.38
CA ALA A 437 -12.45 7.79 -31.54
C ALA A 437 -13.77 8.51 -31.18
N GLU A 438 -14.40 8.15 -30.07
CA GLU A 438 -15.76 8.58 -29.70
C GLU A 438 -15.80 9.49 -28.46
N GLY A 439 -14.68 9.61 -27.74
CA GLY A 439 -14.54 10.42 -26.53
C GLY A 439 -14.47 9.60 -25.24
N ASN A 440 -13.89 10.22 -24.21
CA ASN A 440 -13.66 9.61 -22.89
C ASN A 440 -14.85 9.71 -21.93
N ASP A 441 -15.99 10.28 -22.34
CA ASP A 441 -17.17 10.48 -21.49
C ASP A 441 -18.14 9.28 -21.48
N LYS A 442 -17.80 8.22 -22.23
CA LYS A 442 -18.63 7.04 -22.44
C LYS A 442 -18.50 6.05 -21.28
N ILE A 443 -19.59 5.84 -20.54
CA ILE A 443 -19.63 4.98 -19.36
C ILE A 443 -19.60 3.50 -19.75
N VAL A 444 -18.70 2.74 -19.12
CA VAL A 444 -18.58 1.29 -19.26
C VAL A 444 -19.24 0.61 -18.06
N PHE A 445 -20.11 -0.36 -18.33
CA PHE A 445 -20.61 -1.29 -17.33
C PHE A 445 -19.91 -2.65 -17.46
N ALA A 446 -19.35 -3.13 -16.36
CA ALA A 446 -18.82 -4.48 -16.23
C ALA A 446 -19.49 -5.13 -15.01
N PRO A 447 -20.30 -6.20 -15.19
CA PRO A 447 -20.91 -6.91 -14.07
C PRO A 447 -19.88 -7.72 -13.29
N ASP A 448 -18.78 -8.16 -13.93
CA ASP A 448 -17.63 -8.70 -13.21
C ASP A 448 -16.90 -7.57 -12.48
N LEU A 449 -16.95 -7.63 -11.16
CA LEU A 449 -16.36 -6.65 -10.26
C LEU A 449 -14.83 -6.60 -10.34
N ILE A 450 -14.17 -7.72 -10.64
CA ILE A 450 -12.70 -7.75 -10.79
C ILE A 450 -12.31 -6.96 -12.04
N GLN A 451 -13.03 -7.19 -13.14
CA GLN A 451 -12.81 -6.49 -14.40
C GLN A 451 -13.21 -5.01 -14.31
N GLY A 452 -14.38 -4.69 -13.73
CA GLY A 452 -14.85 -3.31 -13.61
C GLY A 452 -13.91 -2.43 -12.80
N ASP A 453 -13.32 -2.98 -11.74
CA ASP A 453 -12.32 -2.29 -10.94
C ASP A 453 -10.98 -2.12 -11.68
N ASP A 454 -10.60 -3.09 -12.52
CA ASP A 454 -9.34 -3.10 -13.28
C ASP A 454 -9.38 -2.27 -14.58
N MET A 455 -10.58 -2.01 -15.11
CA MET A 455 -10.79 -1.31 -16.39
C MET A 455 -10.06 0.04 -16.49
N PRO A 456 -10.05 0.90 -15.46
CA PRO A 456 -9.34 2.18 -15.50
C PRO A 456 -7.80 2.08 -15.56
N THR A 457 -7.25 0.87 -15.42
CA THR A 457 -5.82 0.63 -15.65
C THR A 457 -5.50 0.42 -17.14
N LEU A 458 -6.52 0.13 -17.96
CA LEU A 458 -6.42 -0.20 -19.37
C LEU A 458 -6.96 0.91 -20.29
N THR A 459 -8.06 1.57 -19.90
CA THR A 459 -8.72 2.63 -20.68
C THR A 459 -9.02 3.87 -19.82
N SER A 460 -9.18 5.02 -20.46
CA SER A 460 -9.54 6.30 -19.84
C SER A 460 -11.03 6.50 -19.64
N GLN A 461 -11.86 5.58 -20.15
CA GLN A 461 -13.31 5.68 -20.01
C GLN A 461 -13.77 5.45 -18.56
N PRO A 462 -14.75 6.22 -18.08
CA PRO A 462 -15.33 6.03 -16.77
C PRO A 462 -16.12 4.73 -16.69
N VAL A 463 -16.15 4.14 -15.51
CA VAL A 463 -16.97 2.97 -15.20
C VAL A 463 -18.25 3.38 -14.47
N LEU A 464 -19.31 2.57 -14.61
CA LEU A 464 -20.56 2.78 -13.88
C LEU A 464 -20.29 2.80 -12.37
N TRP A 465 -19.68 1.71 -11.90
CA TRP A 465 -19.30 1.48 -10.53
C TRP A 465 -18.05 0.59 -10.46
N ALA A 466 -17.20 0.85 -9.48
CA ALA A 466 -16.06 -0.01 -9.14
C ALA A 466 -15.78 0.05 -7.63
N ARG A 467 -15.14 -1.01 -7.13
CA ARG A 467 -14.79 -1.16 -5.73
C ARG A 467 -13.95 0.00 -5.20
N HIS A 468 -13.01 0.53 -5.98
CA HIS A 468 -12.16 1.64 -5.57
C HIS A 468 -12.60 2.99 -6.12
N GLN A 469 -13.83 3.14 -6.59
CA GLN A 469 -14.29 4.44 -7.09
C GLN A 469 -14.42 5.48 -5.96
N HIS A 470 -14.88 5.08 -4.77
CA HIS A 470 -15.20 5.99 -3.66
C HIS A 470 -13.98 6.61 -2.96
N ILE A 471 -12.78 6.06 -3.17
CA ILE A 471 -11.55 6.63 -2.58
C ILE A 471 -11.03 7.85 -3.36
N PHE A 472 -11.62 8.13 -4.53
CA PHE A 472 -11.41 9.36 -5.28
C PHE A 472 -12.54 10.37 -5.02
N PRO A 473 -12.29 11.68 -5.18
CA PRO A 473 -13.26 12.71 -4.78
C PRO A 473 -14.37 12.94 -5.81
N GLY A 474 -14.32 12.29 -6.99
CA GLY A 474 -15.22 12.62 -8.09
C GLY A 474 -16.69 12.24 -7.83
N VAL A 475 -16.97 11.44 -6.81
CA VAL A 475 -18.32 11.04 -6.39
C VAL A 475 -18.51 11.18 -4.88
N SER A 476 -19.71 11.57 -4.45
CA SER A 476 -20.09 11.48 -3.04
C SER A 476 -20.36 10.03 -2.66
N TRP A 477 -20.44 9.77 -1.35
CA TRP A 477 -20.81 8.45 -0.84
C TRP A 477 -22.20 8.02 -1.34
N GLU A 478 -23.18 8.92 -1.27
CA GLU A 478 -24.55 8.69 -1.72
C GLU A 478 -24.61 8.40 -3.23
N GLU A 479 -23.83 9.13 -4.04
CA GLU A 479 -23.74 8.85 -5.48
C GLU A 479 -23.09 7.48 -5.73
N SER A 480 -22.03 7.13 -4.99
CA SER A 480 -21.37 5.83 -5.08
C SER A 480 -22.35 4.69 -4.78
N LYS A 481 -23.18 4.83 -3.72
CA LYS A 481 -24.24 3.86 -3.40
C LYS A 481 -25.28 3.74 -4.51
N GLN A 482 -25.76 4.86 -5.04
CA GLN A 482 -26.74 4.85 -6.13
C GLN A 482 -26.19 4.17 -7.38
N ARG A 483 -24.91 4.39 -7.71
CA ARG A 483 -24.23 3.68 -8.79
C ARG A 483 -24.09 2.19 -8.50
N TYR A 484 -23.86 1.79 -7.25
CA TYR A 484 -23.87 0.38 -6.87
C TYR A 484 -25.27 -0.24 -7.01
N TYR A 485 -26.34 0.46 -6.65
CA TYR A 485 -27.71 0.01 -6.93
C TYR A 485 -27.94 -0.16 -8.43
N GLN A 486 -27.48 0.77 -9.27
CA GLN A 486 -27.54 0.62 -10.72
C GLN A 486 -26.77 -0.61 -11.20
N HIS A 487 -25.57 -0.84 -10.65
CA HIS A 487 -24.77 -2.02 -10.95
C HIS A 487 -25.51 -3.32 -10.60
N LEU A 488 -26.12 -3.41 -9.41
CA LEU A 488 -26.92 -4.57 -8.99
C LEU A 488 -28.13 -4.77 -9.92
N TYR A 489 -28.88 -3.71 -10.19
CA TYR A 489 -30.04 -3.74 -11.07
C TYR A 489 -29.68 -4.25 -12.47
N PHE A 490 -28.63 -3.70 -13.08
CA PHE A 490 -28.17 -4.12 -14.40
C PHE A 490 -27.53 -5.51 -14.41
N SER A 491 -27.08 -6.01 -13.26
CA SER A 491 -26.58 -7.38 -13.08
C SER A 491 -27.69 -8.39 -12.80
N GLY A 492 -28.96 -7.97 -12.78
CA GLY A 492 -30.11 -8.84 -12.52
C GLY A 492 -30.34 -9.18 -11.05
N ILE A 493 -29.66 -8.47 -10.13
CA ILE A 493 -29.85 -8.65 -8.68
C ILE A 493 -31.07 -7.84 -8.23
N ASP A 494 -32.00 -8.50 -7.56
CA ASP A 494 -33.16 -7.90 -6.93
C ASP A 494 -32.96 -7.73 -5.41
N ARG A 495 -34.04 -7.33 -4.72
CA ARG A 495 -34.05 -7.13 -3.27
C ARG A 495 -33.56 -8.36 -2.51
N ASP A 496 -34.09 -9.53 -2.84
CA ASP A 496 -33.81 -10.77 -2.11
C ASP A 496 -32.41 -11.30 -2.45
N GLY A 497 -31.95 -11.10 -3.67
CA GLY A 497 -30.55 -11.33 -4.06
C GLY A 497 -29.58 -10.44 -3.28
N LEU A 498 -29.88 -9.16 -3.07
CA LEU A 498 -29.03 -8.28 -2.27
C LEU A 498 -29.01 -8.69 -0.79
N ILE A 499 -30.15 -9.09 -0.22
CA ILE A 499 -30.21 -9.66 1.13
C ILE A 499 -29.30 -10.88 1.22
N TYR A 500 -29.42 -11.80 0.26
CA TYR A 500 -28.59 -13.00 0.21
C TYR A 500 -27.09 -12.66 0.17
N LEU A 501 -26.67 -11.70 -0.65
CA LEU A 501 -25.26 -11.27 -0.70
C LEU A 501 -24.79 -10.76 0.66
N MET A 502 -25.55 -9.87 1.30
CA MET A 502 -25.16 -9.27 2.58
C MET A 502 -25.21 -10.28 3.76
N GLU A 503 -26.21 -11.16 3.81
CA GLU A 503 -26.31 -12.20 4.85
C GLU A 503 -25.21 -13.26 4.74
N ASN A 504 -24.71 -13.53 3.53
CA ASN A 504 -23.56 -14.40 3.31
C ASN A 504 -22.21 -13.70 3.45
N GLY A 505 -22.19 -12.44 3.87
CA GLY A 505 -20.96 -11.69 4.11
C GLY A 505 -20.24 -11.28 2.83
N ASP A 506 -20.96 -11.04 1.73
CA ASP A 506 -20.33 -10.53 0.50
C ASP A 506 -19.59 -9.23 0.80
N PHE A 507 -18.27 -9.32 0.70
CA PHE A 507 -17.36 -8.26 1.07
C PHE A 507 -17.69 -6.97 0.30
N VAL A 508 -17.98 -7.07 -1.00
CA VAL A 508 -18.16 -5.90 -1.87
C VAL A 508 -19.47 -5.19 -1.56
N SER A 509 -20.58 -5.92 -1.42
CA SER A 509 -21.88 -5.36 -1.03
C SER A 509 -21.80 -4.63 0.32
N ILE A 510 -21.15 -5.23 1.31
CA ILE A 510 -21.04 -4.63 2.64
C ILE A 510 -20.24 -3.34 2.58
N ILE A 511 -19.05 -3.35 1.94
CA ILE A 511 -18.24 -2.12 1.88
C ILE A 511 -18.89 -1.04 1.01
N ALA A 512 -19.59 -1.40 -0.07
CA ALA A 512 -20.23 -0.43 -0.96
C ALA A 512 -21.39 0.30 -0.28
N LEU A 513 -22.16 -0.40 0.56
CA LEU A 513 -23.38 0.13 1.16
C LEU A 513 -23.19 0.65 2.57
N PHE A 514 -22.28 0.08 3.36
CA PHE A 514 -22.10 0.45 4.78
C PHE A 514 -20.71 0.99 5.10
N GLY A 515 -19.78 0.89 4.14
CA GLY A 515 -18.41 1.32 4.32
C GLY A 515 -17.54 0.28 5.04
N TRP A 516 -16.23 0.51 5.01
CA TRP A 516 -15.22 -0.41 5.50
C TRP A 516 -15.37 -0.78 6.99
N GLY A 517 -15.92 0.12 7.81
CA GLY A 517 -15.99 -0.04 9.27
C GLY A 517 -16.97 -1.11 9.75
N LYS A 518 -17.90 -1.55 8.88
CA LYS A 518 -18.90 -2.59 9.19
C LYS A 518 -18.48 -3.98 8.75
N HIS A 519 -17.38 -4.12 8.00
CA HIS A 519 -16.89 -5.41 7.51
C HIS A 519 -15.90 -6.10 8.46
N THR A 520 -14.96 -5.36 9.07
CA THR A 520 -13.88 -5.98 9.86
C THR A 520 -13.44 -5.18 11.09
N ASP A 521 -13.10 -5.90 12.16
CA ASP A 521 -12.49 -5.39 13.40
C ASP A 521 -11.01 -5.01 13.28
N ARG A 522 -10.36 -5.43 12.19
CA ARG A 522 -8.94 -5.15 11.95
C ARG A 522 -8.66 -3.66 11.70
N LEU A 523 -9.65 -2.92 11.18
CA LEU A 523 -9.50 -1.52 10.81
C LEU A 523 -9.78 -0.57 11.97
N ASN A 524 -10.62 -0.97 12.92
CA ASN A 524 -11.07 -0.11 14.01
C ASN A 524 -11.47 -0.96 15.25
N PRO A 525 -11.00 -0.62 16.46
CA PRO A 525 -11.35 -1.33 17.70
C PRO A 525 -12.84 -1.22 18.08
N LYS A 526 -13.59 -0.23 17.60
CA LYS A 526 -15.05 -0.12 17.80
C LYS A 526 -15.85 -0.71 16.65
N TYR A 527 -15.48 -1.91 16.23
CA TYR A 527 -16.20 -2.62 15.18
C TYR A 527 -17.59 -3.01 15.65
N GLU A 528 -18.59 -2.72 14.82
CA GLU A 528 -19.98 -3.10 15.02
C GLU A 528 -20.40 -3.96 13.82
N PRO A 529 -20.67 -5.27 14.03
CA PRO A 529 -21.19 -6.12 12.98
C PRO A 529 -22.49 -5.57 12.38
N LEU A 530 -22.72 -5.87 11.11
CA LEU A 530 -23.96 -5.52 10.43
C LEU A 530 -25.13 -6.30 11.04
N THR A 531 -26.21 -5.61 11.37
CA THR A 531 -27.43 -6.24 11.89
C THR A 531 -28.37 -6.66 10.75
N TYR A 532 -29.19 -7.68 10.98
CA TYR A 532 -30.24 -8.05 10.04
C TYR A 532 -31.18 -6.87 9.73
N GLY A 533 -31.53 -6.06 10.73
CA GLY A 533 -32.36 -4.87 10.52
C GLY A 533 -31.74 -3.86 9.53
N GLU A 534 -30.43 -3.62 9.62
CA GLU A 534 -29.70 -2.77 8.66
C GLU A 534 -29.69 -3.38 7.26
N ILE A 535 -29.52 -4.71 7.14
CA ILE A 535 -29.57 -5.45 5.87
C ILE A 535 -30.92 -5.27 5.18
N TYR A 536 -32.02 -5.60 5.88
CA TYR A 536 -33.37 -5.51 5.31
C TYR A 536 -33.73 -4.07 4.96
N GLN A 537 -33.35 -3.10 5.81
CA GLN A 537 -33.61 -1.68 5.53
C GLN A 537 -32.88 -1.18 4.27
N GLU A 538 -31.62 -1.57 4.08
CA GLU A 538 -30.86 -1.15 2.89
C GLU A 538 -31.36 -1.87 1.63
N ALA A 539 -31.79 -3.13 1.74
CA ALA A 539 -32.43 -3.85 0.65
C ALA A 539 -33.78 -3.24 0.25
N ASP A 540 -34.59 -2.77 1.21
CA ASP A 540 -35.84 -2.05 0.94
C ASP A 540 -35.57 -0.73 0.20
N ARG A 541 -34.52 0.00 0.58
CA ARG A 541 -34.09 1.22 -0.14
C ARG A 541 -33.66 0.93 -1.57
N PHE A 542 -32.94 -0.18 -1.78
CA PHE A 542 -32.58 -0.63 -3.11
C PHE A 542 -33.84 -0.93 -3.95
N ASP A 543 -34.81 -1.65 -3.39
CA ASP A 543 -36.08 -1.97 -4.06
C ASP A 543 -36.91 -0.71 -4.40
N GLU A 544 -36.95 0.28 -3.50
CA GLU A 544 -37.57 1.58 -3.76
C GLU A 544 -36.84 2.35 -4.86
N TYR A 545 -35.51 2.33 -4.86
CA TYR A 545 -34.68 2.97 -5.87
C TYR A 545 -34.96 2.40 -7.27
N ILE A 546 -34.95 1.08 -7.45
CA ILE A 546 -35.13 0.46 -8.77
C ILE A 546 -36.53 0.70 -9.35
N LYS A 547 -37.57 0.82 -8.52
CA LYS A 547 -38.95 1.12 -8.98
C LYS A 547 -39.03 2.49 -9.64
N SER A 548 -38.31 3.46 -9.11
CA SER A 548 -38.28 4.85 -9.59
C SER A 548 -37.15 5.14 -10.59
N PHE A 549 -36.16 4.24 -10.71
CA PHE A 549 -34.98 4.45 -11.54
C PHE A 549 -35.31 4.64 -13.03
N ARG A 550 -34.73 5.69 -13.63
CA ARG A 550 -34.78 5.97 -15.07
C ARG A 550 -33.41 6.48 -15.54
N PRO A 551 -32.79 5.94 -16.60
CA PRO A 551 -31.51 6.45 -17.09
C PRO A 551 -31.52 7.94 -17.47
N SER A 552 -32.63 8.45 -18.01
CA SER A 552 -32.81 9.87 -18.34
C SER A 552 -32.73 10.81 -17.12
N SER A 553 -33.05 10.30 -15.94
CA SER A 553 -32.93 11.03 -14.66
C SER A 553 -31.51 10.99 -14.06
N SER A 554 -30.61 10.19 -14.64
CA SER A 554 -29.22 10.02 -14.19
C SER A 554 -28.25 10.17 -15.36
N PRO A 555 -28.15 11.37 -15.98
CA PRO A 555 -27.36 11.57 -17.21
C PRO A 555 -25.87 11.23 -17.04
N GLY A 556 -25.33 11.35 -15.81
CA GLY A 556 -23.94 11.03 -15.50
C GLY A 556 -23.60 9.54 -15.41
N THR A 557 -24.59 8.65 -15.58
CA THR A 557 -24.41 7.19 -15.53
C THR A 557 -25.05 6.46 -16.71
N VAL A 558 -25.39 7.19 -17.79
CA VAL A 558 -25.92 6.58 -19.02
C VAL A 558 -24.87 5.67 -19.64
N LEU A 559 -25.17 4.39 -19.72
CA LEU A 559 -24.27 3.37 -20.26
C LEU A 559 -24.06 3.56 -21.77
N SER A 560 -22.80 3.42 -22.19
CA SER A 560 -22.40 3.42 -23.60
C SER A 560 -21.84 2.07 -24.03
N TYR A 561 -21.24 1.34 -23.10
CA TYR A 561 -20.66 0.04 -23.34
C TYR A 561 -20.96 -0.92 -22.21
N ILE A 562 -21.04 -2.21 -22.54
CA ILE A 562 -21.06 -3.30 -21.58
C ILE A 562 -20.00 -4.32 -21.96
N VAL A 563 -19.24 -4.77 -20.96
CA VAL A 563 -18.24 -5.83 -21.08
C VAL A 563 -18.64 -7.00 -20.21
N VAL A 564 -18.73 -8.20 -20.78
CA VAL A 564 -19.10 -9.42 -20.05
C VAL A 564 -18.15 -10.57 -20.39
N PRO A 565 -17.85 -11.49 -19.46
CA PRO A 565 -17.21 -12.75 -19.81
C PRO A 565 -18.10 -13.54 -20.80
N ALA A 566 -17.50 -14.11 -21.84
CA ALA A 566 -18.22 -14.85 -22.88
C ALA A 566 -18.82 -16.17 -22.36
N ASP A 567 -18.31 -16.68 -21.24
CA ASP A 567 -18.81 -17.88 -20.57
C ASP A 567 -19.90 -17.60 -19.53
N TRP A 568 -20.30 -16.34 -19.34
CA TRP A 568 -21.40 -15.98 -18.44
C TRP A 568 -22.74 -15.96 -19.17
N ASP A 569 -23.72 -16.67 -18.61
CA ASP A 569 -25.12 -16.58 -19.01
C ASP A 569 -25.80 -15.40 -18.30
N MET A 570 -25.48 -14.18 -18.75
CA MET A 570 -26.01 -12.96 -18.16
C MET A 570 -27.44 -12.68 -18.66
N ASP A 571 -28.36 -12.40 -17.73
CA ASP A 571 -29.68 -11.87 -18.08
C ASP A 571 -29.59 -10.38 -18.47
N PHE A 572 -29.75 -10.09 -19.76
CA PHE A 572 -29.75 -8.72 -20.29
C PHE A 572 -31.10 -8.02 -20.15
N SER A 573 -32.15 -8.63 -19.59
CA SER A 573 -33.51 -8.07 -19.57
C SER A 573 -33.57 -6.65 -18.99
N ASN A 574 -32.82 -6.37 -17.91
CA ASN A 574 -32.77 -5.03 -17.33
C ASN A 574 -31.99 -4.02 -18.18
N ILE A 575 -31.00 -4.45 -18.96
CA ILE A 575 -30.27 -3.61 -19.92
C ILE A 575 -31.14 -3.34 -21.14
N ASP A 576 -31.64 -4.40 -21.77
CA ASP A 576 -32.43 -4.38 -23.00
C ASP A 576 -33.79 -3.71 -22.79
N ARG A 577 -34.24 -3.51 -21.54
CA ARG A 577 -35.37 -2.63 -21.20
C ARG A 577 -35.10 -1.18 -21.64
N TRP A 578 -33.91 -0.65 -21.35
CA TRP A 578 -33.58 0.77 -21.53
C TRP A 578 -32.72 1.07 -22.76
N TYR A 579 -31.94 0.09 -23.22
CA TYR A 579 -30.94 0.27 -24.26
C TYR A 579 -31.20 -0.64 -25.46
N HIS A 580 -30.82 -0.17 -26.65
CA HIS A 580 -30.54 -1.04 -27.79
C HIS A 580 -29.08 -1.48 -27.70
N ARG A 581 -28.88 -2.79 -27.66
CA ARG A 581 -27.56 -3.43 -27.64
C ARG A 581 -27.16 -3.85 -29.04
N SER A 582 -25.90 -3.62 -29.42
CA SER A 582 -25.34 -4.09 -30.68
C SER A 582 -25.17 -5.62 -30.70
N GLU A 583 -24.75 -6.16 -31.84
CA GLU A 583 -24.11 -7.48 -31.85
C GLU A 583 -22.82 -7.46 -31.01
N PRO A 584 -22.42 -8.59 -30.39
CA PRO A 584 -21.20 -8.66 -29.60
C PRO A 584 -19.94 -8.56 -30.47
N GLU A 585 -19.00 -7.72 -30.06
CA GLU A 585 -17.60 -7.84 -30.46
C GLU A 585 -16.88 -8.83 -29.52
N ILE A 586 -16.11 -9.78 -30.07
CA ILE A 586 -15.36 -10.77 -29.27
C ILE A 586 -13.90 -10.33 -29.13
N HIS A 587 -13.45 -10.16 -27.89
CA HIS A 587 -12.08 -9.73 -27.56
C HIS A 587 -11.49 -10.63 -26.48
N GLY A 588 -10.85 -11.73 -26.92
CA GLY A 588 -10.36 -12.77 -26.01
C GLY A 588 -11.53 -13.51 -25.35
N ARG A 589 -11.54 -13.57 -24.01
CA ARG A 589 -12.64 -14.19 -23.23
C ARG A 589 -13.84 -13.25 -23.05
N TYR A 590 -13.76 -12.00 -23.46
CA TYR A 590 -14.79 -11.01 -23.18
C TYR A 590 -15.58 -10.62 -24.42
N LEU A 591 -16.87 -10.37 -24.21
CA LEU A 591 -17.78 -9.77 -25.19
C LEU A 591 -17.94 -8.29 -24.85
N LEU A 592 -17.80 -7.45 -25.87
CA LEU A 592 -18.07 -6.01 -25.80
C LEU A 592 -19.32 -5.71 -26.60
N TYR A 593 -20.29 -5.04 -25.99
CA TYR A 593 -21.45 -4.51 -26.69
C TYR A 593 -21.51 -2.99 -26.59
N LYS A 594 -21.94 -2.36 -27.68
CA LYS A 594 -22.30 -0.95 -27.72
C LYS A 594 -23.77 -0.78 -27.32
N LEU A 595 -24.05 0.23 -26.49
CA LEU A 595 -25.38 0.53 -25.98
C LEU A 595 -25.83 1.91 -26.46
N ASN A 596 -27.07 1.99 -26.96
CA ASN A 596 -27.73 3.24 -27.29
C ASN A 596 -29.01 3.35 -26.47
N LEU A 597 -29.20 4.46 -25.74
CA LEU A 597 -30.43 4.69 -24.99
C LEU A 597 -31.61 4.79 -25.97
N LYS A 598 -32.71 4.10 -25.70
CA LYS A 598 -33.89 4.13 -26.59
C LYS A 598 -34.53 5.52 -26.60
N GLU A 599 -34.90 6.01 -27.78
CA GLU A 599 -35.42 7.37 -27.99
C GLU A 599 -36.72 7.65 -27.21
N GLU A 600 -37.58 6.64 -27.05
CA GLU A 600 -38.86 6.75 -26.31
C GLU A 600 -38.68 7.13 -24.82
N ILE A 601 -37.47 6.98 -24.28
CA ILE A 601 -37.13 7.30 -22.89
C ILE A 601 -36.57 8.73 -22.76
N CYS A 602 -36.16 9.35 -23.87
CA CYS A 602 -35.65 10.72 -23.91
C CYS A 602 -36.75 11.79 -23.95
N THR A 603 -37.98 11.43 -24.33
CA THR A 603 -39.08 12.37 -24.61
C THR A 603 -40.00 12.68 -23.43
N CYS A 604 -39.80 12.05 -22.26
CA CYS A 604 -40.49 12.47 -21.03
C CYS A 604 -39.80 13.70 -20.39
N ARG A 605 -39.83 14.83 -21.09
CA ARG A 605 -39.70 16.17 -20.50
C ARG A 605 -40.98 16.92 -20.81
N ASP A 606 -41.89 16.92 -19.84
CA ASP A 606 -42.83 18.02 -19.59
C ASP A 606 -42.84 18.30 -18.08
#